data_AF-A0A7S3NSH0-F1
#
_entry.id   AF-A0A7S3NSH0-F1
#
_cell.length_a   1.000
_cell.length_b   1.000
_cell.length_c   1.000
_cell.angle_alpha   90.00
_cell.angle_beta   90.00
_cell.angle_gamma   90.00
#
_symmetry.space_group_name_H-M   'P 1'
#
loop_
_entity.id
_entity.type
_entity.pdbx_description
1 polymer ?
#
loop_
_entity_poly.entity_id
_entity_poly.type
_entity_poly.pdbx_seq_one_letter_code
_entity_poly.pdbx_strand_id
1 'polypeptide(L)'
;ASPSNLDPFEPIKVIRKPLTYDEYEDRENMFYSYDGEGLSYHTFDTIGKYTIFPESHWKRMFPRESPGQFDHNDFNRRNIYALMCTEENLKLTYDLARKTLPKDRKIDYADLIKRSSDMKEILKDEVMFVQLYQDFCLDLLDVMKERDPKGLSKVYDSPSIFDGVVGILLRELRKKPIRNFILYQPTRKKIMNDFTDMLEELFESKDIFLKELKDVIELRRILEITLTKADLGDLAEYSEMIHDEKKYKIYLQGHQKYCFHFWRPEDMREYSLQGFKGFNTGCFVWGRSGSGKSGTLAYATAWAHENNWVVISIPRARKFTDNRVKIERHINGLYVQEQLAKELLEDLRISNLAHFEKMPVDLNIYGKMDKTGVHDNELATCHTDENGIKYFREYDPKRRVWNDAWKEHLTEFELKQITKDTPKMLERISHFVKEPKTLLEIADYGIEHPEQATCAIAEIVHQLYNTDEANVMVMIDGYTEWFRPSEYTSFRYANSGYFIPPHDIAIPRLFMKFDGHKIRNGVKICAATQESYFNHKVTPEMIESPKCYNVEMGPLHLNEFRNAVRFFQIDGKIFTDIKEWRIEQMHMESQGYWKGLYESYFKTISHFDYEKRE
;
A
#
# COMPACT_ATOMS: atom_id res chain seq x y z
N ALA A 1 16.78 27.21 -26.76
CA ALA A 1 17.63 27.75 -25.68
C ALA A 1 17.67 26.71 -24.57
N SER A 2 18.75 25.93 -24.52
CA SER A 2 19.03 24.97 -23.46
C SER A 2 19.21 25.72 -22.14
N PRO A 3 18.62 25.26 -21.01
CA PRO A 3 18.92 25.86 -19.72
C PRO A 3 20.39 25.61 -19.42
N SER A 4 21.13 26.71 -19.37
CA SER A 4 22.54 26.78 -19.02
C SER A 4 22.80 26.09 -17.69
N ASN A 5 23.87 25.28 -17.67
CA ASN A 5 24.56 24.81 -16.48
C ASN A 5 24.64 25.91 -15.43
N LEU A 6 23.83 25.81 -14.37
CA LEU A 6 24.13 26.48 -13.11
C LEU A 6 25.33 25.74 -12.52
N ASP A 7 26.45 26.46 -12.36
CA ASP A 7 27.63 25.94 -11.67
C ASP A 7 27.22 25.34 -10.31
N PRO A 8 27.79 24.19 -9.91
CA PRO A 8 27.61 23.69 -8.57
C PRO A 8 28.19 24.71 -7.60
N PHE A 9 27.33 25.35 -6.80
CA PHE A 9 27.72 26.25 -5.73
C PHE A 9 28.90 25.64 -4.96
N GLU A 10 30.04 26.35 -4.90
CA GLU A 10 31.16 25.94 -4.07
C GLU A 10 30.65 25.71 -2.63
N PRO A 11 30.98 24.58 -2.00
CA PRO A 11 30.51 24.29 -0.65
C PRO A 11 31.05 25.36 0.29
N ILE A 12 30.15 26.15 0.86
CA ILE A 12 30.46 27.21 1.83
C ILE A 12 31.30 26.57 2.95
N LYS A 13 32.55 27.03 3.12
CA LYS A 13 33.42 26.61 4.23
C LYS A 13 32.84 27.13 5.53
N VAL A 14 32.24 26.24 6.31
CA VAL A 14 31.54 26.58 7.55
C VAL A 14 32.48 26.39 8.74
N ILE A 15 32.66 27.46 9.50
CA ILE A 15 33.34 27.43 10.80
C ILE A 15 32.29 27.04 11.85
N ARG A 16 32.47 25.90 12.52
CA ARG A 16 31.57 25.47 13.61
C ARG A 16 31.78 26.35 14.84
N LYS A 17 30.81 27.19 15.19
CA LYS A 17 30.76 27.83 16.50
C LYS A 17 30.17 26.83 17.51
N PRO A 18 30.66 26.77 18.76
CA PRO A 18 29.97 26.05 19.82
C PRO A 18 28.55 26.62 20.02
N LEU A 19 27.58 25.72 20.23
CA LEU A 19 26.20 26.10 20.53
C LEU A 19 26.13 26.89 21.85
N THR A 20 25.22 27.86 21.93
CA THR A 20 24.85 28.48 23.20
C THR A 20 24.11 27.46 24.09
N TYR A 21 23.95 27.77 25.38
CA TYR A 21 23.18 26.92 26.29
C TYR A 21 21.73 26.77 25.81
N ASP A 22 21.11 27.87 25.42
CA ASP A 22 19.72 27.87 24.93
C ASP A 22 19.59 27.07 23.63
N GLU A 23 20.57 27.17 22.71
CA GLU A 23 20.60 26.36 21.49
C GLU A 23 20.79 24.87 21.78
N TYR A 24 21.51 24.53 22.85
CA TYR A 24 21.67 23.15 23.30
C TYR A 24 20.37 22.60 23.89
N GLU A 25 19.66 23.39 24.71
CA GLU A 25 18.37 23.01 25.27
C GLU A 25 17.29 22.88 24.18
N ASP A 26 17.24 23.82 23.23
CA ASP A 26 16.36 23.74 22.06
C ASP A 26 16.65 22.49 21.22
N ARG A 27 17.94 22.15 21.06
CA ARG A 27 18.36 20.93 20.36
C ARG A 27 17.86 19.67 21.07
N GLU A 28 18.05 19.56 22.38
CA GLU A 28 17.58 18.41 23.17
C GLU A 28 16.05 18.29 23.16
N ASN A 29 15.33 19.42 23.13
CA ASN A 29 13.87 19.41 23.04
C ASN A 29 13.35 19.03 21.65
N MET A 30 14.13 19.29 20.59
CA MET A 30 13.75 19.07 19.20
C MET A 30 13.98 17.64 18.73
N PHE A 31 15.00 16.95 19.26
CA PHE A 31 15.31 15.58 18.89
C PHE A 31 14.69 14.61 19.89
N TYR A 32 13.96 13.62 19.38
CA TYR A 32 13.47 12.51 20.20
C TYR A 32 14.55 11.43 20.35
N SER A 33 15.28 11.14 19.28
CA SER A 33 16.32 10.11 19.25
C SER A 33 17.37 10.39 18.17
N TYR A 34 18.59 9.92 18.42
CA TYR A 34 19.74 10.05 17.54
C TYR A 34 20.18 8.74 16.87
N ASP A 35 19.66 7.60 17.32
CA ASP A 35 20.14 6.27 16.92
C ASP A 35 19.27 5.62 15.82
N GLY A 36 18.23 6.32 15.38
CA GLY A 36 17.25 5.81 14.41
C GLY A 36 16.24 4.82 15.02
N GLU A 37 16.21 4.73 16.34
CA GLU A 37 15.22 3.99 17.12
C GLU A 37 14.30 5.00 17.83
N GLY A 38 13.11 4.58 18.24
CA GLY A 38 12.18 5.41 19.01
C GLY A 38 10.87 5.73 18.29
N LEU A 39 10.73 5.41 17.00
CA LEU A 39 9.49 5.70 16.29
C LEU A 39 8.32 4.89 16.84
N SER A 40 8.58 3.70 17.39
CA SER A 40 7.56 2.87 18.05
C SER A 40 7.02 3.47 19.36
N TYR A 41 7.75 4.42 19.96
CA TYR A 41 7.42 5.01 21.26
C TYR A 41 6.96 6.47 21.17
N HIS A 42 6.77 6.98 19.94
CA HIS A 42 6.22 8.31 19.73
C HIS A 42 4.80 8.44 20.29
N THR A 43 4.50 9.61 20.85
CA THR A 43 3.22 9.97 21.44
C THR A 43 2.78 11.34 20.91
N PHE A 44 1.60 11.84 21.30
CA PHE A 44 1.17 13.18 20.89
C PHE A 44 2.14 14.28 21.35
N ASP A 45 2.92 14.05 22.41
CA ASP A 45 3.93 14.98 22.92
C ASP A 45 5.20 15.03 22.06
N THR A 46 5.39 14.05 21.16
CA THR A 46 6.54 14.01 20.23
C THR A 46 6.24 14.67 18.90
N ILE A 47 5.02 15.17 18.68
CA ILE A 47 4.66 15.88 17.45
C ILE A 47 5.56 17.12 17.27
N GLY A 48 6.11 17.26 16.07
CA GLY A 48 7.08 18.30 15.72
C GLY A 48 8.54 17.98 16.11
N LYS A 49 8.81 16.85 16.78
CA LYS A 49 10.18 16.40 17.08
C LYS A 49 10.75 15.56 15.94
N TYR A 50 12.08 15.46 15.90
CA TYR A 50 12.83 14.71 14.89
C TYR A 50 13.46 13.44 15.45
N THR A 51 13.49 12.40 14.61
CA THR A 51 14.31 11.21 14.81
C THR A 51 15.43 11.22 13.78
N ILE A 52 16.67 11.16 14.23
CA ILE A 52 17.85 11.07 13.35
C ILE A 52 18.20 9.60 13.12
N PHE A 53 18.60 9.27 11.90
CA PHE A 53 19.02 7.94 11.47
C PHE A 53 20.49 7.93 11.09
N PRO A 54 21.28 6.96 11.59
CA PRO A 54 22.59 6.64 11.02
C PRO A 54 22.48 6.30 9.54
N GLU A 55 23.48 6.66 8.74
CA GLU A 55 23.49 6.38 7.30
C GLU A 55 23.36 4.88 7.00
N SER A 56 24.02 4.02 7.78
CA SER A 56 23.89 2.57 7.64
C SER A 56 22.46 2.08 7.84
N HIS A 57 21.74 2.66 8.80
CA HIS A 57 20.34 2.33 9.06
C HIS A 57 19.46 2.82 7.90
N TRP A 58 19.66 4.06 7.44
CA TRP A 58 18.90 4.59 6.31
C TRP A 58 19.13 3.80 5.02
N LYS A 59 20.38 3.45 4.71
CA LYS A 59 20.76 2.62 3.55
C LYS A 59 20.31 1.18 3.66
N ARG A 60 20.04 0.67 4.86
CA ARG A 60 19.34 -0.62 5.02
C ARG A 60 17.89 -0.50 4.56
N MET A 61 17.19 0.56 4.98
CA MET A 61 15.77 0.75 4.65
C MET A 61 15.54 1.20 3.20
N PHE A 62 16.43 2.05 2.69
CA PHE A 62 16.40 2.64 1.35
C PHE A 62 17.78 2.51 0.69
N PRO A 63 18.12 1.33 0.15
CA PRO A 63 19.48 1.07 -0.34
C PRO A 63 19.90 2.00 -1.49
N ARG A 64 19.01 2.19 -2.47
CA ARG A 64 19.27 3.02 -3.64
C ARG A 64 18.76 4.45 -3.49
N GLU A 65 17.47 4.62 -3.25
CA GLU A 65 16.83 5.94 -3.19
C GLU A 65 15.72 5.99 -2.13
N SER A 66 15.55 7.15 -1.51
CA SER A 66 14.46 7.44 -0.56
C SER A 66 13.23 8.06 -1.26
N PRO A 67 12.03 7.97 -0.66
CA PRO A 67 10.83 8.64 -1.17
C PRO A 67 11.05 10.15 -1.39
N GLY A 68 10.44 10.72 -2.44
CA GLY A 68 10.58 12.14 -2.76
C GLY A 68 12.03 12.58 -3.07
N GLN A 69 12.50 13.62 -2.36
CA GLN A 69 13.79 14.27 -2.57
C GLN A 69 14.65 14.36 -1.29
N PHE A 70 14.43 13.49 -0.30
CA PHE A 70 15.18 13.52 0.97
C PHE A 70 16.69 13.43 0.75
N ASP A 71 17.14 12.52 -0.12
CA ASP A 71 18.58 12.38 -0.42
C ASP A 71 19.18 13.68 -0.98
N HIS A 72 18.44 14.42 -1.81
CA HIS A 72 18.95 15.63 -2.46
C HIS A 72 18.87 16.88 -1.58
N ASN A 73 17.76 17.05 -0.86
CA ASN A 73 17.49 18.28 -0.12
C ASN A 73 18.04 18.23 1.31
N ASP A 74 17.93 17.08 1.98
CA ASP A 74 18.33 16.94 3.38
C ASP A 74 19.72 16.32 3.49
N PHE A 75 19.91 15.11 2.95
CA PHE A 75 21.16 14.38 3.15
C PHE A 75 22.35 15.04 2.46
N ASN A 76 22.30 15.33 1.16
CA ASN A 76 23.44 15.91 0.44
C ASN A 76 23.90 17.26 1.00
N ARG A 77 23.03 17.99 1.71
CA ARG A 77 23.36 19.29 2.30
C ARG A 77 23.91 19.15 3.72
N ARG A 78 23.34 18.23 4.50
CA ARG A 78 23.55 18.16 5.96
C ARG A 78 24.32 16.93 6.42
N ASN A 79 24.40 15.88 5.59
CA ASN A 79 24.89 14.53 5.93
C ASN A 79 24.12 13.88 7.10
N ILE A 80 22.83 14.20 7.23
CA ILE A 80 21.95 13.66 8.26
C ILE A 80 20.65 13.21 7.61
N TYR A 81 20.18 12.02 7.99
CA TYR A 81 18.83 11.56 7.72
C TYR A 81 17.99 11.83 8.96
N ALA A 82 16.97 12.68 8.83
CA ALA A 82 16.08 12.99 9.94
C ALA A 82 14.62 12.99 9.47
N LEU A 83 13.74 12.39 10.28
CA LEU A 83 12.31 12.36 10.02
C LEU A 83 11.57 13.08 11.14
N MET A 84 10.68 13.99 10.76
CA MET A 84 9.80 14.68 11.70
C MET A 84 8.59 13.81 12.02
N CYS A 85 8.21 13.75 13.30
CA CYS A 85 6.93 13.20 13.73
C CYS A 85 5.83 14.25 13.49
N THR A 86 4.98 14.07 12.47
CA THR A 86 3.77 14.88 12.30
C THR A 86 2.57 14.20 12.94
N GLU A 87 1.48 14.95 13.10
CA GLU A 87 0.21 14.38 13.56
C GLU A 87 -0.27 13.23 12.66
N GLU A 88 -0.23 13.38 11.34
CA GLU A 88 -0.67 12.32 10.43
C GLU A 88 0.23 11.08 10.47
N ASN A 89 1.54 11.28 10.62
CA ASN A 89 2.51 10.18 10.76
C ASN A 89 2.20 9.34 12.01
N LEU A 90 1.94 10.00 13.13
CA LEU A 90 1.62 9.34 14.39
C LEU A 90 0.27 8.62 14.29
N LYS A 91 -0.78 9.27 13.77
CA LYS A 91 -2.10 8.64 13.62
C LYS A 91 -2.07 7.42 12.70
N LEU A 92 -1.33 7.50 11.60
CA LEU A 92 -1.15 6.37 10.68
C LEU A 92 -0.47 5.19 11.39
N THR A 93 0.68 5.44 12.02
CA THR A 93 1.43 4.38 12.71
C THR A 93 0.69 3.83 13.93
N TYR A 94 -0.15 4.64 14.60
CA TYR A 94 -1.04 4.19 15.67
C TYR A 94 -2.11 3.21 15.17
N ASP A 95 -2.66 3.41 13.96
CA ASP A 95 -3.56 2.43 13.34
C ASP A 95 -2.81 1.14 12.94
N LEU A 96 -1.56 1.24 12.50
CA LEU A 96 -0.72 0.08 12.16
C LEU A 96 -0.28 -0.72 13.39
N ALA A 97 0.07 -0.05 14.50
CA ALA A 97 0.55 -0.66 15.73
C ALA A 97 -0.46 -1.63 16.37
N ARG A 98 -1.75 -1.43 16.10
CA ARG A 98 -2.82 -2.32 16.59
C ARG A 98 -2.91 -3.65 15.84
N LYS A 99 -2.29 -3.76 14.66
CA LYS A 99 -2.31 -5.01 13.88
C LYS A 99 -1.45 -6.05 14.57
N THR A 100 -2.06 -7.20 14.84
CA THR A 100 -1.41 -8.33 15.49
C THR A 100 -1.32 -9.51 14.56
N LEU A 101 -0.36 -10.41 14.77
CA LEU A 101 -0.28 -11.68 14.07
C LEU A 101 -1.28 -12.67 14.67
N PRO A 102 -1.76 -13.68 13.91
CA PRO A 102 -2.71 -14.67 14.41
C PRO A 102 -2.26 -15.36 15.71
N LYS A 103 -0.96 -15.65 15.84
CA LYS A 103 -0.36 -16.30 17.03
C LYS A 103 -0.42 -15.44 18.31
N ASP A 104 -0.52 -14.12 18.16
CA ASP A 104 -0.50 -13.17 19.27
C ASP A 104 -1.92 -12.79 19.74
N ARG A 105 -2.95 -13.15 18.96
CA ARG A 105 -4.37 -12.89 19.27
C ARG A 105 -4.83 -13.84 20.37
N LYS A 106 -5.50 -13.28 21.39
CA LYS A 106 -5.97 -14.04 22.56
C LYS A 106 -7.49 -13.96 22.69
N ILE A 107 -8.21 -14.31 21.61
CA ILE A 107 -9.67 -14.33 21.59
C ILE A 107 -10.18 -15.74 21.86
N ASP A 108 -10.83 -15.92 23.01
CA ASP A 108 -11.59 -17.14 23.29
C ASP A 108 -13.02 -17.01 22.76
N TYR A 109 -13.21 -17.41 21.50
CA TYR A 109 -14.53 -17.38 20.85
C TYR A 109 -15.57 -18.25 21.56
N ALA A 110 -15.16 -19.36 22.19
CA ALA A 110 -16.08 -20.25 22.89
C ALA A 110 -16.59 -19.57 24.18
N ASP A 111 -15.71 -18.92 24.92
CA ASP A 111 -16.08 -18.11 26.07
C ASP A 111 -16.98 -16.93 25.68
N LEU A 112 -16.68 -16.24 24.57
CA LEU A 112 -17.56 -15.17 24.04
C LEU A 112 -18.98 -15.66 23.69
N ILE A 113 -19.10 -16.90 23.18
CA ILE A 113 -20.41 -17.52 22.89
C ILE A 113 -21.15 -17.87 24.19
N LYS A 114 -20.43 -18.40 25.19
CA LYS A 114 -20.98 -18.78 26.50
C LYS A 114 -21.44 -17.57 27.31
N ARG A 115 -20.73 -16.45 27.20
CA ARG A 115 -21.06 -15.23 27.94
C ARG A 115 -22.34 -14.57 27.41
N SER A 116 -23.22 -14.20 28.33
CA SER A 116 -24.39 -13.36 28.03
C SER A 116 -24.04 -11.88 27.86
N SER A 117 -22.76 -11.50 28.01
CA SER A 117 -22.28 -10.12 27.99
C SER A 117 -22.67 -9.37 26.73
N ASP A 118 -22.83 -8.05 26.86
CA ASP A 118 -23.17 -7.17 25.75
C ASP A 118 -21.96 -7.02 24.81
N MET A 119 -22.06 -7.60 23.61
CA MET A 119 -21.04 -7.45 22.57
C MET A 119 -20.78 -5.99 22.21
N LYS A 120 -21.70 -5.07 22.53
CA LYS A 120 -21.43 -3.65 22.33
C LYS A 120 -20.25 -3.15 23.15
N GLU A 121 -20.03 -3.66 24.37
CA GLU A 121 -18.89 -3.26 25.19
C GLU A 121 -17.58 -3.85 24.66
N ILE A 122 -17.61 -5.13 24.27
CA ILE A 122 -16.44 -5.79 23.67
C ILE A 122 -16.03 -5.12 22.37
N LEU A 123 -17.00 -4.75 21.54
CA LEU A 123 -16.73 -4.05 20.29
C LEU A 123 -16.32 -2.58 20.50
N LYS A 124 -16.48 -1.99 21.69
CA LYS A 124 -15.93 -0.65 21.98
C LYS A 124 -14.44 -0.69 22.28
N ASP A 125 -13.94 -1.80 22.80
CA ASP A 125 -12.50 -1.98 23.02
C ASP A 125 -11.75 -2.02 21.68
N GLU A 126 -10.78 -1.14 21.51
CA GLU A 126 -10.08 -0.96 20.23
C GLU A 126 -9.29 -2.22 19.83
N VAL A 127 -8.61 -2.83 20.81
CA VAL A 127 -7.72 -3.98 20.58
C VAL A 127 -8.55 -5.19 20.19
N MET A 128 -9.60 -5.49 20.96
CA MET A 128 -10.52 -6.58 20.68
C MET A 128 -11.25 -6.37 19.35
N PHE A 129 -11.67 -5.14 19.03
CA PHE A 129 -12.29 -4.83 17.74
C PHE A 129 -11.34 -5.13 16.57
N VAL A 130 -10.08 -4.67 16.65
CA VAL A 130 -9.08 -4.90 15.59
C VAL A 130 -8.78 -6.39 15.44
N GLN A 131 -8.57 -7.12 16.53
CA GLN A 131 -8.30 -8.56 16.47
C GLN A 131 -9.47 -9.34 15.86
N LEU A 132 -10.71 -9.06 16.29
CA LEU A 132 -11.92 -9.67 15.69
C LEU A 132 -12.05 -9.32 14.20
N TYR A 133 -11.75 -8.09 13.83
CA TYR A 133 -11.77 -7.65 12.44
C TYR A 133 -10.76 -8.41 11.60
N GLN A 134 -9.51 -8.54 12.07
CA GLN A 134 -8.45 -9.27 11.38
C GLN A 134 -8.81 -10.75 11.20
N ASP A 135 -9.34 -11.41 12.23
CA ASP A 135 -9.76 -12.82 12.14
C ASP A 135 -10.87 -13.01 11.09
N PHE A 136 -11.83 -12.08 11.01
CA PHE A 136 -12.89 -12.14 10.01
C PHE A 136 -12.35 -11.88 8.59
N CYS A 137 -11.37 -10.99 8.44
CA CYS A 137 -10.70 -10.79 7.16
C CYS A 137 -9.95 -12.05 6.73
N LEU A 138 -9.25 -12.74 7.63
CA LEU A 138 -8.55 -13.98 7.32
C LEU A 138 -9.52 -15.08 6.88
N ASP A 139 -10.64 -15.24 7.57
CA ASP A 139 -11.66 -16.21 7.18
C ASP A 139 -12.29 -15.90 5.82
N LEU A 140 -12.51 -14.61 5.52
CA LEU A 140 -13.00 -14.20 4.20
C LEU A 140 -11.95 -14.50 3.12
N LEU A 141 -10.65 -14.25 3.38
CA LEU A 141 -9.58 -14.62 2.45
C LEU A 141 -9.49 -16.13 2.22
N ASP A 142 -9.69 -16.95 3.25
CA ASP A 142 -9.74 -18.41 3.10
C ASP A 142 -10.92 -18.83 2.22
N VAL A 143 -12.11 -18.27 2.48
CA VAL A 143 -13.30 -18.48 1.63
C VAL A 143 -13.03 -18.08 0.18
N MET A 144 -12.31 -16.97 -0.04
CA MET A 144 -11.95 -16.52 -1.38
C MET A 144 -10.97 -17.49 -2.08
N LYS A 145 -10.03 -18.08 -1.35
CA LYS A 145 -9.05 -19.04 -1.88
C LYS A 145 -9.66 -20.40 -2.22
N GLU A 146 -10.67 -20.83 -1.47
CA GLU A 146 -11.37 -22.10 -1.68
C GLU A 146 -12.26 -22.09 -2.95
N ARG A 147 -12.60 -20.91 -3.48
CA ARG A 147 -13.50 -20.74 -4.64
C ARG A 147 -12.74 -20.54 -5.96
N ASP A 148 -13.44 -20.78 -7.08
CA ASP A 148 -12.89 -20.54 -8.43
C ASP A 148 -12.68 -19.03 -8.66
N PRO A 149 -11.46 -18.57 -9.00
CA PRO A 149 -11.13 -17.15 -9.07
C PRO A 149 -11.89 -16.33 -10.12
N LYS A 150 -12.57 -16.94 -11.09
CA LYS A 150 -13.08 -16.23 -12.29
C LYS A 150 -14.13 -15.15 -11.98
N GLY A 151 -15.05 -15.40 -11.06
CA GLY A 151 -16.07 -14.42 -10.64
C GLY A 151 -15.58 -13.56 -9.48
N LEU A 152 -14.96 -14.21 -8.51
CA LEU A 152 -14.58 -13.66 -7.23
C LEU A 152 -13.53 -12.55 -7.28
N SER A 153 -12.58 -12.65 -8.24
CA SER A 153 -11.51 -11.66 -8.34
C SER A 153 -12.09 -10.26 -8.59
N LYS A 154 -13.09 -10.16 -9.46
CA LYS A 154 -13.75 -8.89 -9.80
C LYS A 154 -14.59 -8.36 -8.64
N VAL A 155 -15.25 -9.25 -7.89
CA VAL A 155 -16.09 -8.89 -6.74
C VAL A 155 -15.29 -8.17 -5.67
N TYR A 156 -14.15 -8.75 -5.31
CA TYR A 156 -13.29 -8.27 -4.22
C TYR A 156 -12.03 -7.56 -4.72
N ASP A 157 -12.06 -6.98 -5.92
CA ASP A 157 -11.00 -6.08 -6.35
C ASP A 157 -11.09 -4.72 -5.60
N SER A 158 -12.30 -4.31 -5.21
CA SER A 158 -12.49 -3.14 -4.35
C SER A 158 -12.38 -3.51 -2.86
N PRO A 159 -11.48 -2.89 -2.08
CA PRO A 159 -11.43 -3.11 -0.63
C PRO A 159 -12.72 -2.63 0.06
N SER A 160 -13.46 -1.69 -0.52
CA SER A 160 -14.71 -1.19 0.04
C SER A 160 -15.77 -2.28 0.19
N ILE A 161 -15.79 -3.25 -0.72
CA ILE A 161 -16.72 -4.37 -0.67
C ILE A 161 -16.24 -5.37 0.39
N PHE A 162 -14.95 -5.72 0.37
CA PHE A 162 -14.32 -6.64 1.32
C PHE A 162 -14.51 -6.17 2.78
N ASP A 163 -14.04 -4.97 3.10
CA ASP A 163 -14.15 -4.36 4.42
C ASP A 163 -15.63 -4.13 4.81
N GLY A 164 -16.49 -4.00 3.80
CA GLY A 164 -17.92 -3.81 3.94
C GLY A 164 -18.63 -5.07 4.43
N VAL A 165 -18.32 -6.22 3.83
CA VAL A 165 -18.84 -7.54 4.26
C VAL A 165 -18.41 -7.82 5.70
N VAL A 166 -17.11 -7.68 6.00
CA VAL A 166 -16.58 -7.87 7.36
C VAL A 166 -17.25 -6.91 8.36
N GLY A 167 -17.37 -5.63 8.00
CA GLY A 167 -18.01 -4.62 8.84
C GLY A 167 -19.50 -4.90 9.11
N ILE A 168 -20.24 -5.47 8.16
CA ILE A 168 -21.62 -5.90 8.36
C ILE A 168 -21.67 -7.04 9.38
N LEU A 169 -20.84 -8.07 9.21
CA LEU A 169 -20.82 -9.23 10.11
C LEU A 169 -20.46 -8.84 11.56
N LEU A 170 -19.46 -7.97 11.75
CA LEU A 170 -19.11 -7.47 13.08
C LEU A 170 -20.24 -6.68 13.74
N ARG A 171 -21.04 -5.95 12.97
CA ARG A 171 -22.22 -5.27 13.53
C ARG A 171 -23.32 -6.25 13.91
N GLU A 172 -23.51 -7.31 13.13
CA GLU A 172 -24.50 -8.34 13.43
C GLU A 172 -24.14 -9.15 14.69
N LEU A 173 -22.88 -9.12 15.16
CA LEU A 173 -22.51 -9.64 16.50
C LEU A 173 -23.30 -9.01 17.65
N ARG A 174 -23.87 -7.81 17.46
CA ARG A 174 -24.71 -7.15 18.47
C ARG A 174 -26.10 -7.74 18.60
N LYS A 175 -26.54 -8.56 17.62
CA LYS A 175 -27.90 -9.08 17.56
C LYS A 175 -27.91 -10.55 17.95
N LYS A 176 -28.77 -10.89 18.91
CA LYS A 176 -29.13 -12.28 19.19
C LYS A 176 -30.28 -12.71 18.27
N PRO A 177 -30.35 -13.98 17.85
CA PRO A 177 -29.42 -15.08 18.12
C PRO A 177 -28.25 -15.25 17.14
N ILE A 178 -28.18 -14.48 16.04
CA ILE A 178 -27.18 -14.68 14.96
C ILE A 178 -25.73 -14.57 15.44
N ARG A 179 -25.47 -13.75 16.48
CA ARG A 179 -24.17 -13.58 17.12
C ARG A 179 -23.40 -14.89 17.32
N ASN A 180 -24.02 -15.91 17.90
CA ASN A 180 -23.30 -17.13 18.29
C ASN A 180 -22.80 -17.89 17.07
N PHE A 181 -23.56 -17.85 15.96
CA PHE A 181 -23.17 -18.42 14.68
C PHE A 181 -22.02 -17.65 14.01
N ILE A 182 -21.97 -16.33 14.16
CA ILE A 182 -20.90 -15.50 13.60
C ILE A 182 -19.60 -15.67 14.42
N LEU A 183 -19.69 -15.87 15.74
CA LEU A 183 -18.51 -16.14 16.57
C LEU A 183 -17.90 -17.52 16.29
N TYR A 184 -18.72 -18.50 15.91
CA TYR A 184 -18.25 -19.84 15.54
C TYR A 184 -17.69 -19.87 14.11
N GLN A 185 -16.39 -20.13 13.97
CA GLN A 185 -15.67 -19.98 12.71
C GLN A 185 -16.26 -20.77 11.52
N PRO A 186 -16.62 -22.06 11.63
CA PRO A 186 -17.21 -22.80 10.50
C PRO A 186 -18.48 -22.14 9.97
N THR A 187 -19.36 -21.70 10.87
CA THR A 187 -20.61 -21.05 10.48
C THR A 187 -20.39 -19.62 9.98
N ARG A 188 -19.39 -18.92 10.52
CA ARG A 188 -18.95 -17.62 9.96
C ARG A 188 -18.52 -17.77 8.51
N LYS A 189 -17.68 -18.77 8.18
CA LYS A 189 -17.28 -19.07 6.80
C LYS A 189 -18.47 -19.41 5.91
N LYS A 190 -19.44 -20.19 6.41
CA LYS A 190 -20.70 -20.47 5.69
C LYS A 190 -21.48 -19.19 5.37
N ILE A 191 -21.62 -18.27 6.33
CA ILE A 191 -22.29 -16.97 6.13
C ILE A 191 -21.52 -16.10 5.11
N MET A 192 -20.19 -16.09 5.16
CA MET A 192 -19.35 -15.37 4.19
C MET A 192 -19.47 -15.95 2.78
N ASN A 193 -19.61 -17.27 2.65
CA ASN A 193 -19.92 -17.94 1.40
C ASN A 193 -21.27 -17.47 0.83
N ASP A 194 -22.33 -17.46 1.63
CA ASP A 194 -23.66 -16.99 1.18
C ASP A 194 -23.61 -15.51 0.74
N PHE A 195 -22.82 -14.67 1.43
CA PHE A 195 -22.57 -13.29 1.01
C PHE A 195 -21.88 -13.22 -0.35
N THR A 196 -20.90 -14.09 -0.56
CA THR A 196 -20.12 -14.13 -1.80
C THR A 196 -20.96 -14.64 -2.96
N ASP A 197 -21.79 -15.66 -2.78
CA ASP A 197 -22.75 -16.14 -3.78
C ASP A 197 -23.70 -15.03 -4.22
N MET A 198 -24.23 -14.26 -3.26
CA MET A 198 -25.10 -13.12 -3.56
C MET A 198 -24.36 -12.04 -4.37
N LEU A 199 -23.10 -11.77 -4.06
CA LEU A 199 -22.30 -10.81 -4.81
C LEU A 199 -22.03 -11.30 -6.23
N GLU A 200 -21.66 -12.56 -6.41
CA GLU A 200 -21.45 -13.16 -7.72
C GLU A 200 -22.73 -13.11 -8.58
N GLU A 201 -23.90 -13.46 -8.01
CA GLU A 201 -25.21 -13.34 -8.67
C GLU A 201 -25.47 -11.90 -9.17
N LEU A 202 -25.12 -10.90 -8.37
CA LEU A 202 -25.29 -9.49 -8.74
C LEU A 202 -24.35 -9.04 -9.86
N PHE A 203 -23.10 -9.52 -9.85
CA PHE A 203 -22.12 -9.22 -10.90
C PHE A 203 -22.51 -9.87 -12.23
N GLU A 204 -22.95 -11.12 -12.22
CA GLU A 204 -23.34 -11.85 -13.44
C GLU A 204 -24.63 -11.32 -14.05
N SER A 205 -25.62 -10.95 -13.22
CA SER A 205 -26.97 -10.62 -13.71
C SER A 205 -27.12 -9.22 -14.30
N LYS A 206 -26.24 -8.26 -13.99
CA LYS A 206 -26.47 -6.85 -14.31
C LYS A 206 -25.36 -6.13 -15.08
N ASP A 207 -24.21 -6.76 -15.32
CA ASP A 207 -23.02 -6.09 -15.91
C ASP A 207 -22.70 -4.76 -15.20
N ILE A 208 -22.93 -4.71 -13.88
CA ILE A 208 -22.69 -3.52 -13.06
C ILE A 208 -21.31 -3.65 -12.46
N PHE A 209 -20.50 -2.62 -12.68
CA PHE A 209 -19.22 -2.47 -12.01
C PHE A 209 -19.44 -1.98 -10.57
N LEU A 210 -19.54 -2.91 -9.60
CA LEU A 210 -19.71 -2.57 -8.20
C LEU A 210 -18.37 -2.04 -7.65
N LYS A 211 -18.32 -0.74 -7.33
CA LYS A 211 -17.12 -0.11 -6.74
C LYS A 211 -17.25 0.01 -5.24
N GLU A 212 -18.44 0.33 -4.76
CA GLU A 212 -18.72 0.56 -3.36
C GLU A 212 -19.78 -0.43 -2.84
N LEU A 213 -19.70 -0.77 -1.55
CA LEU A 213 -20.73 -1.59 -0.89
C LEU A 213 -22.12 -0.94 -1.01
N LYS A 214 -22.19 0.39 -1.10
CA LYS A 214 -23.45 1.12 -1.29
C LYS A 214 -24.19 0.63 -2.54
N ASP A 215 -23.48 0.40 -3.64
CA ASP A 215 -24.04 -0.04 -4.92
C ASP A 215 -24.68 -1.42 -4.77
N VAL A 216 -24.01 -2.32 -4.04
CA VAL A 216 -24.52 -3.65 -3.69
C VAL A 216 -25.83 -3.54 -2.92
N ILE A 217 -25.88 -2.68 -1.89
CA ILE A 217 -27.04 -2.54 -1.01
C ILE A 217 -28.26 -1.96 -1.74
N GLU A 218 -28.03 -1.09 -2.73
CA GLU A 218 -29.10 -0.54 -3.56
C GLU A 218 -29.77 -1.63 -4.42
N LEU A 219 -28.98 -2.61 -4.89
CA LEU A 219 -29.46 -3.72 -5.70
C LEU A 219 -30.05 -4.87 -4.87
N ARG A 220 -29.47 -5.15 -3.69
CA ARG A 220 -29.93 -6.19 -2.76
C ARG A 220 -30.05 -5.63 -1.35
N ARG A 221 -31.29 -5.55 -0.85
CA ARG A 221 -31.57 -4.96 0.48
C ARG A 221 -31.55 -5.97 1.62
N ILE A 222 -31.70 -7.25 1.31
CA ILE A 222 -31.83 -8.33 2.29
C ILE A 222 -30.98 -9.51 1.82
N LEU A 223 -30.15 -10.01 2.72
CA LEU A 223 -29.55 -11.34 2.60
C LEU A 223 -30.34 -12.30 3.48
N GLU A 224 -30.81 -13.40 2.89
CA GLU A 224 -31.49 -14.47 3.62
C GLU A 224 -30.51 -15.63 3.82
N ILE A 225 -30.30 -16.04 5.07
CA ILE A 225 -29.38 -17.11 5.45
C ILE A 225 -30.17 -18.15 6.21
N THR A 226 -29.93 -19.42 5.92
CA THR A 226 -30.54 -20.53 6.66
C THR A 226 -29.49 -21.15 7.58
N LEU A 227 -29.72 -21.04 8.89
CA LEU A 227 -28.82 -21.60 9.92
C LEU A 227 -29.57 -22.66 10.73
N THR A 228 -28.86 -23.74 11.03
CA THR A 228 -29.34 -24.87 11.82
C THR A 228 -28.58 -24.97 13.14
N LYS A 229 -29.19 -25.54 14.18
CA LYS A 229 -28.46 -25.79 15.46
C LYS A 229 -27.24 -26.68 15.26
N ALA A 230 -27.30 -27.63 14.33
CA ALA A 230 -26.19 -28.51 13.99
C ALA A 230 -24.96 -27.74 13.48
N ASP A 231 -25.16 -26.55 12.87
CA ASP A 231 -24.05 -25.71 12.41
C ASP A 231 -23.18 -25.21 13.59
N LEU A 232 -23.66 -25.21 14.84
CA LEU A 232 -22.88 -24.82 16.02
C LEU A 232 -22.08 -25.97 16.65
N GLY A 233 -22.23 -27.21 16.15
CA GLY A 233 -21.57 -28.38 16.71
C GLY A 233 -21.78 -28.51 18.21
N ASP A 234 -20.68 -28.65 18.97
CA ASP A 234 -20.69 -28.80 20.43
C ASP A 234 -21.25 -27.57 21.18
N LEU A 235 -21.37 -26.43 20.51
CA LEU A 235 -21.93 -25.20 21.09
C LEU A 235 -23.43 -25.04 20.82
N ALA A 236 -24.09 -26.06 20.28
CA ALA A 236 -25.52 -26.05 19.99
C ALA A 236 -26.40 -25.76 21.23
N GLU A 237 -25.95 -26.16 22.43
CA GLU A 237 -26.65 -25.90 23.70
C GLU A 237 -26.73 -24.40 24.03
N TYR A 238 -25.76 -23.61 23.57
CA TYR A 238 -25.75 -22.15 23.72
C TYR A 238 -26.52 -21.45 22.60
N SER A 239 -27.12 -22.19 21.67
CA SER A 239 -28.05 -21.61 20.71
C SER A 239 -29.32 -21.18 21.45
N GLU A 240 -29.57 -19.87 21.54
CA GLU A 240 -30.86 -19.34 22.00
C GLU A 240 -31.99 -19.57 20.96
N MET A 241 -31.83 -20.56 20.08
CA MET A 241 -32.78 -20.92 19.03
C MET A 241 -33.85 -21.85 19.58
N ILE A 242 -35.12 -21.45 19.44
CA ILE A 242 -36.27 -22.28 19.81
C ILE A 242 -36.45 -23.43 18.79
N HIS A 243 -36.21 -23.17 17.51
CA HIS A 243 -36.35 -24.14 16.41
C HIS A 243 -34.99 -24.69 15.97
N ASP A 244 -34.98 -25.88 15.37
CA ASP A 244 -33.75 -26.53 14.88
C ASP A 244 -33.16 -25.85 13.64
N GLU A 245 -34.01 -25.22 12.85
CA GLU A 245 -33.67 -24.41 11.69
C GLU A 245 -34.34 -23.03 11.80
N LYS A 246 -33.60 -21.98 11.46
CA LYS A 246 -34.15 -20.62 11.39
C LYS A 246 -33.56 -19.87 10.21
N LYS A 247 -34.46 -19.26 9.44
CA LYS A 247 -34.09 -18.30 8.38
C LYS A 247 -33.84 -16.93 9.00
N TYR A 248 -32.63 -16.44 8.85
CA TYR A 248 -32.20 -15.12 9.27
C TYR A 248 -32.22 -14.17 8.09
N LYS A 249 -32.80 -12.98 8.29
CA LYS A 249 -32.79 -11.90 7.30
C LYS A 249 -31.84 -10.81 7.79
N ILE A 250 -30.71 -10.66 7.12
CA ILE A 250 -29.79 -9.54 7.34
C ILE A 250 -30.25 -8.38 6.46
N TYR A 251 -30.77 -7.32 7.10
CA TYR A 251 -31.24 -6.13 6.41
C TYR A 251 -30.07 -5.19 6.07
N LEU A 252 -29.57 -5.30 4.84
CA LEU A 252 -28.46 -4.51 4.31
C LEU A 252 -28.79 -3.01 4.21
N GLN A 253 -30.06 -2.66 3.96
CA GLN A 253 -30.51 -1.25 3.93
C GLN A 253 -30.29 -0.55 5.28
N GLY A 254 -30.43 -1.29 6.38
CA GLY A 254 -30.13 -0.80 7.72
C GLY A 254 -28.66 -0.44 7.86
N HIS A 255 -27.77 -1.08 7.10
CA HIS A 255 -26.36 -0.73 7.03
C HIS A 255 -26.09 0.42 6.07
N GLN A 256 -26.87 0.66 5.01
CA GLN A 256 -26.63 1.73 4.01
C GLN A 256 -26.44 3.13 4.63
N LYS A 257 -27.33 3.54 5.56
CA LYS A 257 -27.20 4.83 6.29
C LYS A 257 -25.90 4.92 7.07
N TYR A 258 -25.39 3.77 7.51
CA TYR A 258 -24.13 3.62 8.20
C TYR A 258 -23.01 3.09 7.29
N CYS A 259 -23.21 2.85 6.00
CA CYS A 259 -22.19 2.40 5.04
C CYS A 259 -21.46 3.59 4.44
N PHE A 260 -22.02 4.80 4.59
CA PHE A 260 -21.24 6.02 4.63
C PHE A 260 -20.23 6.06 5.81
N HIS A 261 -20.33 5.11 6.77
CA HIS A 261 -19.53 5.04 7.99
C HIS A 261 -19.20 3.58 8.38
N PHE A 262 -18.32 2.84 7.67
CA PHE A 262 -17.77 1.57 8.20
C PHE A 262 -17.52 1.75 9.69
N TRP A 263 -18.31 1.04 10.49
CA TRP A 263 -18.45 1.42 11.90
C TRP A 263 -17.17 1.00 12.60
N ARG A 264 -16.61 1.94 13.34
CA ARG A 264 -15.47 1.75 14.20
C ARG A 264 -15.86 2.24 15.60
N PRO A 265 -15.17 1.75 16.65
CA PRO A 265 -15.26 2.33 17.99
C PRO A 265 -15.12 3.86 17.95
N GLU A 266 -15.73 4.55 18.91
CA GLU A 266 -15.65 6.02 18.98
C GLU A 266 -14.22 6.49 19.25
N ASP A 267 -13.56 5.85 20.20
CA ASP A 267 -12.17 6.08 20.59
C ASP A 267 -11.24 5.98 19.37
N MET A 268 -11.37 4.92 18.55
CA MET A 268 -10.58 4.79 17.33
C MET A 268 -10.85 5.92 16.33
N ARG A 269 -12.08 6.42 16.24
CA ARG A 269 -12.45 7.48 15.28
C ARG A 269 -11.92 8.84 15.70
N GLU A 270 -11.79 9.10 16.99
CA GLU A 270 -11.30 10.36 17.54
C GLU A 270 -9.81 10.54 17.23
N TYR A 271 -9.01 9.48 17.39
CA TYR A 271 -7.56 9.54 17.25
C TYR A 271 -7.02 9.04 15.92
N SER A 272 -7.85 8.43 15.05
CA SER A 272 -7.42 8.03 13.70
C SER A 272 -7.48 9.18 12.69
N LEU A 273 -6.93 8.95 11.50
CA LEU A 273 -7.01 9.89 10.38
C LEU A 273 -8.48 10.17 10.01
N GLN A 274 -8.78 11.44 9.72
CA GLN A 274 -10.15 11.88 9.48
C GLN A 274 -10.76 11.18 8.26
N GLY A 275 -11.89 10.49 8.46
CA GLY A 275 -12.59 9.78 7.39
C GLY A 275 -11.89 8.50 6.90
N PHE A 276 -10.68 8.20 7.38
CA PHE A 276 -9.92 7.01 7.05
C PHE A 276 -10.52 5.77 7.69
N LYS A 277 -10.62 4.67 6.95
CA LYS A 277 -11.20 3.40 7.46
C LYS A 277 -10.39 2.17 7.08
N GLY A 278 -9.41 2.31 6.20
CA GLY A 278 -8.57 1.22 5.72
C GLY A 278 -7.45 0.83 6.68
N PHE A 279 -7.68 0.77 7.99
CA PHE A 279 -6.62 0.38 8.94
C PHE A 279 -6.12 -1.04 8.67
N ASN A 280 -6.98 -1.94 8.19
CA ASN A 280 -6.57 -3.29 7.81
C ASN A 280 -6.06 -3.37 6.36
N THR A 281 -6.65 -2.59 5.46
CA THR A 281 -6.35 -2.63 4.01
C THR A 281 -5.13 -1.77 3.66
N GLY A 282 -5.14 -0.50 4.01
CA GLY A 282 -4.16 0.47 3.53
C GLY A 282 -4.73 1.87 3.32
N CYS A 283 -3.88 2.79 2.90
CA CYS A 283 -4.26 4.19 2.64
C CYS A 283 -3.62 4.75 1.36
N PHE A 284 -4.32 5.71 0.75
CA PHE A 284 -3.84 6.54 -0.34
C PHE A 284 -3.69 7.98 0.16
N VAL A 285 -2.45 8.40 0.31
CA VAL A 285 -2.05 9.72 0.81
C VAL A 285 -1.97 10.70 -0.37
N TRP A 286 -2.76 11.77 -0.32
CA TRP A 286 -2.84 12.76 -1.39
C TRP A 286 -2.82 14.19 -0.83
N GLY A 287 -2.72 15.20 -1.70
CA GLY A 287 -2.59 16.60 -1.29
C GLY A 287 -1.65 17.40 -2.19
N ARG A 288 -1.49 18.69 -1.93
CA ARG A 288 -0.69 19.61 -2.76
C ARG A 288 0.80 19.25 -2.77
N SER A 289 1.53 19.66 -3.80
CA SER A 289 2.99 19.52 -3.83
C SER A 289 3.64 20.12 -2.58
N GLY A 290 4.55 19.37 -1.94
CA GLY A 290 5.18 19.80 -0.68
C GLY A 290 4.32 19.68 0.58
N SER A 291 3.22 18.91 0.57
CA SER A 291 2.41 18.67 1.79
C SER A 291 2.97 17.58 2.74
N GLY A 292 4.16 17.04 2.48
CA GLY A 292 4.78 16.02 3.36
C GLY A 292 4.43 14.56 3.05
N LYS A 293 3.70 14.26 1.97
CA LYS A 293 3.28 12.88 1.60
C LYS A 293 4.42 11.85 1.59
N SER A 294 5.51 12.12 0.85
CA SER A 294 6.67 11.23 0.78
C SER A 294 7.38 11.10 2.13
N GLY A 295 7.33 12.14 2.98
CA GLY A 295 7.84 12.10 4.36
C GLY A 295 7.03 11.16 5.25
N THR A 296 5.71 11.16 5.11
CA THR A 296 4.83 10.21 5.79
C THR A 296 5.12 8.76 5.38
N LEU A 297 5.39 8.51 4.08
CA LEU A 297 5.80 7.19 3.63
C LEU A 297 7.16 6.76 4.20
N ALA A 298 8.13 7.67 4.22
CA ALA A 298 9.44 7.40 4.81
C ALA A 298 9.34 7.09 6.31
N TYR A 299 8.52 7.86 7.03
CA TYR A 299 8.22 7.63 8.45
C TYR A 299 7.56 6.27 8.70
N ALA A 300 6.51 5.93 7.95
CA ALA A 300 5.83 4.64 8.08
C ALA A 300 6.78 3.47 7.77
N THR A 301 7.64 3.61 6.77
CA THR A 301 8.68 2.62 6.41
C THR A 301 9.68 2.40 7.52
N ALA A 302 10.22 3.48 8.10
CA ALA A 302 11.15 3.40 9.21
C ALA A 302 10.49 2.76 10.44
N TRP A 303 9.28 3.18 10.79
CA TRP A 303 8.50 2.59 11.87
C TRP A 303 8.26 1.08 11.67
N ALA A 304 7.93 0.65 10.45
CA ALA A 304 7.68 -0.74 10.15
C ALA A 304 8.94 -1.61 10.30
N HIS A 305 10.10 -1.11 9.86
CA HIS A 305 11.37 -1.80 10.07
C HIS A 305 11.75 -1.92 11.54
N GLU A 306 11.48 -0.90 12.36
CA GLU A 306 11.70 -0.94 13.82
C GLU A 306 10.81 -1.98 14.50
N ASN A 307 9.59 -2.18 14.00
CA ASN A 307 8.62 -3.15 14.53
C ASN A 307 8.74 -4.56 13.92
N ASN A 308 9.83 -4.87 13.20
CA ASN A 308 10.05 -6.16 12.53
C ASN A 308 8.95 -6.55 11.51
N TRP A 309 8.48 -5.58 10.72
CA TRP A 309 7.60 -5.84 9.57
C TRP A 309 8.45 -6.04 8.31
N VAL A 310 7.95 -6.86 7.40
CA VAL A 310 8.50 -6.97 6.04
C VAL A 310 8.00 -5.77 5.23
N VAL A 311 8.91 -5.04 4.59
CA VAL A 311 8.58 -3.83 3.82
C VAL A 311 8.97 -3.98 2.36
N ILE A 312 8.00 -3.80 1.47
CA ILE A 312 8.20 -3.70 0.03
C ILE A 312 8.08 -2.23 -0.35
N SER A 313 9.22 -1.56 -0.56
CA SER A 313 9.29 -0.13 -0.85
C SER A 313 9.48 0.15 -2.33
N ILE A 314 8.61 0.98 -2.90
CA ILE A 314 8.77 1.58 -4.23
C ILE A 314 8.87 3.10 -4.04
N PRO A 315 10.09 3.62 -3.79
CA PRO A 315 10.31 5.02 -3.43
C PRO A 315 10.06 6.00 -4.60
N ARG A 316 10.00 5.52 -5.85
CA ARG A 316 9.68 6.35 -7.01
C ARG A 316 9.02 5.56 -8.14
N ALA A 317 7.69 5.54 -8.16
CA ALA A 317 6.90 4.85 -9.19
C ALA A 317 7.19 5.33 -10.63
N ARG A 318 7.56 6.60 -10.81
CA ARG A 318 7.89 7.18 -12.13
C ARG A 318 9.04 6.47 -12.84
N LYS A 319 10.00 5.91 -12.09
CA LYS A 319 11.15 5.19 -12.66
C LYS A 319 10.74 4.00 -13.54
N PHE A 320 9.56 3.44 -13.30
CA PHE A 320 9.03 2.33 -14.07
C PHE A 320 8.26 2.77 -15.32
N THR A 321 8.05 4.07 -15.53
CA THR A 321 7.26 4.61 -16.64
C THR A 321 8.04 5.61 -17.52
N ASP A 322 9.28 5.97 -17.21
CA ASP A 322 10.05 7.05 -17.84
C ASP A 322 10.94 6.66 -19.04
N ASN A 323 10.71 5.49 -19.65
CA ASN A 323 11.42 4.99 -20.86
C ASN A 323 12.96 5.02 -20.81
N ARG A 324 13.56 5.01 -19.63
CA ARG A 324 15.03 4.99 -19.47
C ARG A 324 15.65 3.61 -19.62
N VAL A 325 14.84 2.56 -19.47
CA VAL A 325 15.30 1.17 -19.42
C VAL A 325 14.68 0.38 -20.56
N LYS A 326 15.40 -0.58 -21.11
CA LYS A 326 14.86 -1.45 -22.16
C LYS A 326 13.71 -2.31 -21.59
N ILE A 327 12.65 -2.43 -22.37
CA ILE A 327 11.54 -3.36 -22.11
C ILE A 327 11.48 -4.45 -23.15
N GLU A 328 11.05 -5.64 -22.74
CA GLU A 328 10.84 -6.77 -23.62
C GLU A 328 9.41 -7.29 -23.51
N ARG A 329 8.74 -7.48 -24.64
CA ARG A 329 7.37 -7.99 -24.61
C ARG A 329 7.35 -9.50 -24.46
N HIS A 330 6.55 -9.98 -23.54
CA HIS A 330 6.27 -11.38 -23.30
C HIS A 330 5.11 -11.91 -24.16
N ILE A 331 4.97 -13.24 -24.25
CA ILE A 331 3.91 -13.90 -25.04
C ILE A 331 2.49 -13.48 -24.62
N ASN A 332 2.26 -13.27 -23.33
CA ASN A 332 0.96 -12.90 -22.78
C ASN A 332 0.55 -11.43 -23.03
N GLY A 333 1.44 -10.63 -23.62
CA GLY A 333 1.18 -9.22 -23.91
C GLY A 333 1.87 -8.21 -23.01
N LEU A 334 2.36 -8.65 -21.86
CA LEU A 334 2.99 -7.78 -20.87
C LEU A 334 4.44 -7.47 -21.23
N TYR A 335 4.95 -6.36 -20.69
CA TYR A 335 6.32 -5.91 -20.91
C TYR A 335 7.15 -6.09 -19.65
N VAL A 336 8.27 -6.82 -19.76
CA VAL A 336 9.21 -7.11 -18.68
C VAL A 336 10.32 -6.06 -18.64
N GLN A 337 10.69 -5.64 -17.43
CA GLN A 337 11.75 -4.67 -17.15
C GLN A 337 12.87 -5.35 -16.34
N GLU A 338 13.72 -6.13 -17.00
CA GLU A 338 14.72 -6.99 -16.33
C GLU A 338 15.67 -6.20 -15.41
N GLN A 339 16.20 -5.07 -15.87
CA GLN A 339 17.11 -4.25 -15.07
C GLN A 339 16.42 -3.63 -13.85
N LEU A 340 15.23 -3.04 -14.01
CA LEU A 340 14.50 -2.43 -12.89
C LEU A 340 13.99 -3.48 -11.90
N ALA A 341 13.61 -4.67 -12.40
CA ALA A 341 13.23 -5.79 -11.56
C ALA A 341 14.43 -6.26 -10.72
N LYS A 342 15.61 -6.40 -11.31
CA LYS A 342 16.83 -6.72 -10.56
C LYS A 342 17.11 -5.69 -9.46
N GLU A 343 17.10 -4.40 -9.81
CA GLU A 343 17.36 -3.33 -8.83
C GLU A 343 16.35 -3.35 -7.68
N LEU A 344 15.06 -3.54 -7.97
CA LEU A 344 14.02 -3.65 -6.97
C LEU A 344 14.20 -4.90 -6.09
N LEU A 345 14.61 -6.03 -6.67
CA LEU A 345 14.84 -7.28 -5.94
C LEU A 345 16.05 -7.18 -5.00
N GLU A 346 17.12 -6.51 -5.43
CA GLU A 346 18.28 -6.20 -4.59
C GLU A 346 17.88 -5.30 -3.40
N ASP A 347 17.08 -4.27 -3.65
CA ASP A 347 16.59 -3.38 -2.60
C ASP A 347 15.73 -4.13 -1.59
N LEU A 348 14.82 -4.98 -2.08
CA LEU A 348 13.91 -5.79 -1.27
C LEU A 348 14.68 -6.80 -0.42
N ARG A 349 15.72 -7.44 -0.99
CA ARG A 349 16.62 -8.35 -0.28
C ARG A 349 17.38 -7.64 0.84
N ILE A 350 17.97 -6.49 0.57
CA ILE A 350 18.78 -5.75 1.55
C ILE A 350 17.92 -5.28 2.72
N SER A 351 16.75 -4.71 2.43
CA SER A 351 15.87 -4.15 3.46
C SER A 351 15.23 -5.21 4.37
N ASN A 352 15.01 -6.42 3.86
CA ASN A 352 14.33 -7.51 4.56
C ASN A 352 15.19 -8.74 4.85
N LEU A 353 16.52 -8.62 4.76
CA LEU A 353 17.46 -9.75 4.86
C LEU A 353 17.17 -10.68 6.04
N ALA A 354 16.98 -10.10 7.24
CA ALA A 354 16.74 -10.84 8.47
C ALA A 354 15.45 -11.68 8.46
N HIS A 355 14.44 -11.26 7.69
CA HIS A 355 13.22 -12.03 7.48
C HIS A 355 13.43 -13.10 6.42
N PHE A 356 14.08 -12.76 5.31
CA PHE A 356 14.25 -13.64 4.15
C PHE A 356 15.11 -14.87 4.45
N GLU A 357 16.05 -14.75 5.39
CA GLU A 357 16.85 -15.88 5.90
C GLU A 357 16.03 -16.88 6.71
N LYS A 358 14.95 -16.45 7.36
CA LYS A 358 14.19 -17.26 8.33
C LYS A 358 12.87 -17.78 7.78
N MET A 359 12.22 -17.03 6.89
CA MET A 359 10.89 -17.36 6.39
C MET A 359 10.95 -18.54 5.42
N PRO A 360 10.23 -19.65 5.71
CA PRO A 360 10.17 -20.80 4.83
C PRO A 360 9.30 -20.52 3.60
N VAL A 361 9.57 -21.23 2.51
CA VAL A 361 8.74 -21.18 1.30
C VAL A 361 7.62 -22.22 1.40
N ASP A 362 6.37 -21.80 1.18
CA ASP A 362 5.27 -22.74 0.98
C ASP A 362 5.29 -23.26 -0.46
N LEU A 363 5.73 -24.52 -0.61
CA LEU A 363 5.83 -25.20 -1.90
C LEU A 363 4.46 -25.43 -2.57
N ASN A 364 3.35 -25.38 -1.82
CA ASN A 364 2.01 -25.54 -2.41
C ASN A 364 1.60 -24.34 -3.27
N ILE A 365 2.17 -23.17 -3.00
CA ILE A 365 1.87 -21.92 -3.72
C ILE A 365 3.03 -21.45 -4.60
N TYR A 366 4.23 -21.99 -4.41
CA TYR A 366 5.42 -21.67 -5.21
C TYR A 366 5.34 -22.22 -6.64
N GLY A 367 5.90 -21.47 -7.60
CA GLY A 367 6.08 -21.90 -8.99
C GLY A 367 4.84 -21.71 -9.87
N LYS A 368 3.86 -20.96 -9.39
CA LYS A 368 2.60 -20.65 -10.08
C LYS A 368 2.63 -19.32 -10.83
N MET A 369 3.69 -18.53 -10.68
CA MET A 369 3.90 -17.29 -11.40
C MET A 369 4.69 -17.51 -12.69
N ASP A 370 4.29 -16.82 -13.76
CA ASP A 370 5.07 -16.76 -15.00
C ASP A 370 6.19 -15.71 -14.92
N LYS A 371 6.97 -15.58 -16.01
CA LYS A 371 8.09 -14.63 -16.11
C LYS A 371 7.67 -13.16 -15.95
N THR A 372 6.40 -12.85 -16.17
CA THR A 372 5.82 -11.51 -16.04
C THR A 372 5.13 -11.27 -14.71
N GLY A 373 5.10 -12.27 -13.83
CA GLY A 373 4.42 -12.21 -12.53
C GLY A 373 2.92 -12.45 -12.60
N VAL A 374 2.40 -13.05 -13.68
CA VAL A 374 1.00 -13.45 -13.78
C VAL A 374 0.83 -14.86 -13.22
N HIS A 375 -0.16 -15.04 -12.35
CA HIS A 375 -0.49 -16.32 -11.76
C HIS A 375 -1.30 -17.20 -12.75
N ASP A 376 -1.08 -18.51 -12.73
CA ASP A 376 -1.78 -19.48 -13.59
C ASP A 376 -3.30 -19.38 -13.55
N ASN A 377 -3.85 -19.13 -12.36
CA ASN A 377 -5.29 -18.93 -12.17
C ASN A 377 -5.82 -17.65 -12.83
N GLU A 378 -5.03 -16.58 -12.91
CA GLU A 378 -5.44 -15.36 -13.62
C GLU A 378 -5.48 -15.61 -15.13
N LEU A 379 -4.52 -16.38 -15.65
CA LEU A 379 -4.48 -16.79 -17.06
C LEU A 379 -5.67 -17.68 -17.44
N ALA A 380 -6.31 -18.40 -16.50
CA ALA A 380 -7.47 -19.24 -16.78
C ALA A 380 -8.70 -18.48 -17.35
N THR A 381 -8.70 -17.15 -17.27
CA THR A 381 -9.70 -16.26 -17.86
C THR A 381 -9.35 -15.77 -19.27
N CYS A 382 -8.13 -16.06 -19.74
CA CYS A 382 -7.61 -15.61 -21.02
C CYS A 382 -8.01 -16.54 -22.18
N HIS A 383 -8.01 -16.00 -23.40
CA HIS A 383 -8.18 -16.81 -24.60
C HIS A 383 -6.94 -17.67 -24.82
N THR A 384 -7.14 -18.91 -25.28
CA THR A 384 -6.05 -19.82 -25.65
C THR A 384 -5.94 -19.85 -27.17
N ASP A 385 -4.76 -19.61 -27.72
CA ASP A 385 -4.53 -19.77 -29.17
C ASP A 385 -4.40 -21.25 -29.57
N GLU A 386 -4.23 -21.49 -30.87
CA GLU A 386 -4.01 -22.81 -31.45
C GLU A 386 -2.76 -23.54 -30.92
N ASN A 387 -1.82 -22.80 -30.30
CA ASN A 387 -0.58 -23.32 -29.73
C ASN A 387 -0.68 -23.52 -28.20
N GLY A 388 -1.86 -23.34 -27.60
CA GLY A 388 -2.06 -23.49 -26.16
C GLY A 388 -1.61 -22.27 -25.33
N ILE A 389 -1.26 -21.15 -25.97
CA ILE A 389 -0.79 -19.93 -25.30
C ILE A 389 -1.99 -19.09 -24.88
N LYS A 390 -2.00 -18.71 -23.60
CA LYS A 390 -3.06 -17.89 -23.01
C LYS A 390 -2.73 -16.39 -23.15
N TYR A 391 -3.68 -15.61 -23.66
CA TYR A 391 -3.54 -14.16 -23.83
C TYR A 391 -4.87 -13.41 -23.64
N PHE A 392 -4.78 -12.15 -23.22
CA PHE A 392 -5.94 -11.28 -23.06
C PHE A 392 -6.44 -10.80 -24.42
N ARG A 393 -7.69 -11.11 -24.74
CA ARG A 393 -8.36 -10.63 -25.95
C ARG A 393 -9.63 -9.89 -25.54
N GLU A 394 -9.73 -8.62 -25.93
CA GLU A 394 -10.86 -7.76 -25.61
C GLU A 394 -11.36 -7.08 -26.88
N TYR A 395 -12.68 -7.02 -27.04
CA TYR A 395 -13.33 -6.37 -28.17
C TYR A 395 -13.62 -4.92 -27.80
N ASP A 396 -13.07 -3.97 -28.56
CA ASP A 396 -13.39 -2.54 -28.41
C ASP A 396 -14.72 -2.27 -29.14
N PRO A 397 -15.85 -2.03 -28.43
CA PRO A 397 -17.14 -1.86 -29.08
C PRO A 397 -17.23 -0.55 -29.88
N LYS A 398 -16.44 0.46 -29.50
CA LYS A 398 -16.42 1.77 -30.18
C LYS A 398 -15.73 1.66 -31.53
N ARG A 399 -14.64 0.89 -31.59
CA ARG A 399 -13.86 0.70 -32.82
C ARG A 399 -14.25 -0.53 -33.63
N ARG A 400 -15.02 -1.44 -33.04
CA ARG A 400 -15.46 -2.71 -33.64
C ARG A 400 -14.31 -3.60 -34.07
N VAL A 401 -13.22 -3.59 -33.30
CA VAL A 401 -12.02 -4.41 -33.55
C VAL A 401 -11.55 -5.05 -32.26
N TRP A 402 -10.88 -6.19 -32.39
CA TRP A 402 -10.22 -6.84 -31.27
C TRP A 402 -8.89 -6.14 -30.96
N ASN A 403 -8.52 -6.10 -29.69
CA ASN A 403 -7.24 -5.56 -29.24
C ASN A 403 -6.02 -6.33 -29.81
N ASP A 404 -6.20 -7.53 -30.36
CA ASP A 404 -5.16 -8.34 -30.99
C ASP A 404 -5.06 -8.21 -32.51
N ALA A 405 -5.88 -7.35 -33.14
CA ALA A 405 -5.88 -7.10 -34.58
C ALA A 405 -4.51 -6.61 -35.11
N TRP A 406 -3.66 -6.04 -34.26
CA TRP A 406 -2.30 -5.64 -34.64
C TRP A 406 -1.44 -6.83 -35.12
N LYS A 407 -1.80 -8.07 -34.79
CA LYS A 407 -1.11 -9.27 -35.28
C LYS A 407 -1.17 -9.40 -36.80
N GLU A 408 -2.22 -8.85 -37.44
CA GLU A 408 -2.38 -8.84 -38.90
C GLU A 408 -1.32 -7.98 -39.60
N HIS A 409 -0.66 -7.08 -38.86
CA HIS A 409 0.40 -6.22 -39.37
C HIS A 409 1.81 -6.76 -39.11
N LEU A 410 1.94 -7.94 -38.49
CA LEU A 410 3.24 -8.59 -38.29
C LEU A 410 3.71 -9.25 -39.59
N THR A 411 5.01 -9.19 -39.83
CA THR A 411 5.65 -9.93 -40.91
C THR A 411 5.81 -11.41 -40.53
N GLU A 412 5.89 -12.30 -41.53
CA GLU A 412 6.18 -13.73 -41.30
C GLU A 412 7.50 -13.95 -40.55
N PHE A 413 8.48 -13.06 -40.76
CA PHE A 413 9.76 -13.10 -40.07
C PHE A 413 9.60 -12.88 -38.56
N GLU A 414 8.85 -11.84 -38.16
CA GLU A 414 8.57 -11.55 -36.76
C GLU A 414 7.77 -12.68 -36.10
N LEU A 415 6.80 -13.28 -36.81
CA LEU A 415 6.06 -14.44 -36.32
C LEU A 415 6.99 -15.64 -36.06
N LYS A 416 7.91 -15.94 -36.99
CA LYS A 416 8.89 -17.01 -36.82
C LYS A 416 9.83 -16.75 -35.63
N GLN A 417 10.22 -15.49 -35.43
CA GLN A 417 11.06 -15.11 -34.30
C GLN A 417 10.30 -15.26 -32.97
N ILE A 418 9.06 -14.80 -32.88
CA ILE A 418 8.20 -15.00 -31.70
C ILE A 418 8.09 -16.49 -31.38
N THR A 419 7.77 -17.33 -32.36
CA THR A 419 7.65 -18.78 -32.15
C THR A 419 8.96 -19.41 -31.68
N LYS A 420 10.11 -18.94 -32.17
CA LYS A 420 11.44 -19.40 -31.73
C LYS A 420 11.74 -19.00 -30.28
N ASP A 421 11.31 -17.82 -29.86
CA ASP A 421 11.60 -17.28 -28.53
C ASP A 421 10.60 -17.76 -27.46
N THR A 422 9.40 -18.22 -27.86
CA THR A 422 8.33 -18.71 -26.97
C THR A 422 8.80 -19.72 -25.92
N PRO A 423 9.58 -20.78 -26.23
CA PRO A 423 10.00 -21.75 -25.21
C PRO A 423 10.80 -21.10 -24.07
N LYS A 424 11.68 -20.14 -24.40
CA LYS A 424 12.47 -19.39 -23.41
C LYS A 424 11.60 -18.46 -22.57
N MET A 425 10.53 -17.92 -23.13
CA MET A 425 9.58 -17.08 -22.40
C MET A 425 8.73 -17.88 -21.40
N LEU A 426 8.47 -19.16 -21.68
CA LEU A 426 7.70 -20.06 -20.81
C LEU A 426 8.50 -20.61 -19.62
N GLU A 427 9.81 -20.38 -19.56
CA GLU A 427 10.64 -20.79 -18.44
C GLU A 427 10.28 -20.01 -17.17
N ARG A 428 10.07 -20.75 -16.08
CA ARG A 428 9.76 -20.23 -14.75
C ARG A 428 10.91 -20.45 -13.79
N ILE A 429 10.97 -19.65 -12.72
CA ILE A 429 11.97 -19.84 -11.67
C ILE A 429 11.91 -21.24 -11.03
N SER A 430 10.71 -21.83 -10.92
CA SER A 430 10.50 -23.18 -10.38
C SER A 430 11.12 -24.31 -11.21
N HIS A 431 11.43 -24.08 -12.49
CA HIS A 431 12.15 -25.05 -13.32
C HIS A 431 13.63 -25.15 -12.91
N PHE A 432 14.19 -24.06 -12.38
CA PHE A 432 15.60 -23.96 -12.01
C PHE A 432 15.79 -24.20 -10.51
N VAL A 433 14.98 -23.56 -9.67
CA VAL A 433 14.99 -23.69 -8.21
C VAL A 433 13.76 -24.49 -7.80
N LYS A 434 13.90 -25.83 -7.71
CA LYS A 434 12.77 -26.74 -7.50
C LYS A 434 12.20 -26.71 -6.09
N GLU A 435 13.07 -26.66 -5.08
CA GLU A 435 12.70 -26.77 -3.67
C GLU A 435 13.46 -25.72 -2.85
N PRO A 436 13.16 -24.41 -3.04
CA PRO A 436 13.79 -23.38 -2.24
C PRO A 436 13.36 -23.52 -0.78
N LYS A 437 14.32 -23.41 0.15
CA LYS A 437 14.03 -23.50 1.59
C LYS A 437 13.55 -22.17 2.15
N THR A 438 14.13 -21.08 1.69
CA THR A 438 13.89 -19.73 2.21
C THR A 438 13.60 -18.75 1.08
N LEU A 439 12.97 -17.62 1.42
CA LEU A 439 12.73 -16.55 0.45
C LEU A 439 14.03 -15.94 -0.09
N LEU A 440 15.12 -16.02 0.68
CA LEU A 440 16.44 -15.54 0.25
C LEU A 440 16.96 -16.31 -0.97
N GLU A 441 16.78 -17.63 -1.04
CA GLU A 441 17.24 -18.43 -2.17
C GLU A 441 16.56 -18.02 -3.49
N ILE A 442 15.26 -17.66 -3.43
CA ILE A 442 14.51 -17.14 -4.57
C ILE A 442 15.05 -15.76 -4.98
N ALA A 443 15.33 -14.89 -4.00
CA ALA A 443 15.84 -13.55 -4.25
C ALA A 443 17.26 -13.59 -4.87
N ASP A 444 18.17 -14.37 -4.31
CA ASP A 444 19.54 -14.50 -4.79
C ASP A 444 19.57 -15.03 -6.23
N TYR A 445 18.76 -16.05 -6.54
CA TYR A 445 18.66 -16.58 -7.91
C TYR A 445 18.18 -15.52 -8.91
N GLY A 446 17.16 -14.73 -8.55
CA GLY A 446 16.65 -13.65 -9.41
C GLY A 446 17.63 -12.49 -9.62
N ILE A 447 18.53 -12.24 -8.66
CA ILE A 447 19.58 -11.22 -8.77
C ILE A 447 20.71 -11.69 -9.70
N GLU A 448 21.07 -12.97 -9.62
CA GLU A 448 22.05 -13.62 -10.50
C GLU A 448 21.54 -13.75 -11.95
N HIS A 449 20.23 -13.94 -12.13
CA HIS A 449 19.57 -14.14 -13.42
C HIS A 449 18.49 -13.07 -13.66
N PRO A 450 18.86 -11.87 -14.17
CA PRO A 450 17.97 -10.71 -14.29
C PRO A 450 16.70 -10.99 -15.11
N GLU A 451 16.77 -11.92 -16.06
CA GLU A 451 15.63 -12.37 -16.84
C GLU A 451 14.52 -12.99 -15.98
N GLN A 452 14.86 -13.61 -14.85
CA GLN A 452 13.90 -14.20 -13.92
C GLN A 452 13.57 -13.28 -12.73
N ALA A 453 14.15 -12.08 -12.65
CA ALA A 453 13.97 -11.18 -11.51
C ALA A 453 12.50 -10.81 -11.26
N THR A 454 11.73 -10.53 -12.33
CA THR A 454 10.29 -10.25 -12.21
C THR A 454 9.50 -11.45 -11.65
N CYS A 455 9.84 -12.66 -12.10
CA CYS A 455 9.24 -13.90 -11.60
C CYS A 455 9.57 -14.09 -10.12
N ALA A 456 10.83 -13.89 -9.74
CA ALA A 456 11.28 -13.98 -8.35
C ALA A 456 10.53 -12.98 -7.44
N ILE A 457 10.37 -11.72 -7.87
CA ILE A 457 9.59 -10.73 -7.12
C ILE A 457 8.14 -11.18 -6.97
N ALA A 458 7.50 -11.64 -8.04
CA ALA A 458 6.10 -12.07 -8.01
C ALA A 458 5.88 -13.28 -7.08
N GLU A 459 6.79 -14.26 -7.11
CA GLU A 459 6.77 -15.40 -6.18
C GLU A 459 6.98 -14.97 -4.73
N ILE A 460 7.95 -14.08 -4.46
CA ILE A 460 8.18 -13.53 -3.12
C ILE A 460 6.95 -12.78 -2.61
N VAL A 461 6.38 -11.89 -3.44
CA VAL A 461 5.15 -11.15 -3.10
C VAL A 461 4.01 -12.11 -2.80
N HIS A 462 3.85 -13.17 -3.61
CA HIS A 462 2.83 -14.18 -3.41
C HIS A 462 3.01 -14.94 -2.09
N GLN A 463 4.23 -15.31 -1.73
CA GLN A 463 4.54 -15.94 -0.44
C GLN A 463 4.23 -14.98 0.73
N LEU A 464 4.65 -13.72 0.62
CA LEU A 464 4.42 -12.70 1.63
C LEU A 464 2.94 -12.38 1.83
N TYR A 465 2.12 -12.41 0.76
CA TYR A 465 0.68 -12.17 0.88
C TYR A 465 -0.05 -13.31 1.61
N ASN A 466 0.56 -14.50 1.66
CA ASN A 466 -0.01 -15.71 2.24
C ASN A 466 0.60 -16.11 3.59
N THR A 467 1.56 -15.36 4.12
CA THR A 467 2.21 -15.68 5.40
C THR A 467 1.41 -15.21 6.62
N ASP A 468 1.52 -15.99 7.70
CA ASP A 468 1.04 -15.63 9.04
C ASP A 468 2.22 -15.39 10.02
N GLU A 469 3.47 -15.43 9.54
CA GLU A 469 4.67 -15.30 10.37
C GLU A 469 5.08 -13.86 10.67
N ALA A 470 4.82 -12.95 9.72
CA ALA A 470 5.22 -11.55 9.77
C ALA A 470 4.15 -10.64 9.16
N ASN A 471 4.12 -9.39 9.63
CA ASN A 471 3.29 -8.36 9.01
C ASN A 471 3.99 -7.83 7.74
N VAL A 472 3.20 -7.47 6.73
CA VAL A 472 3.74 -7.03 5.43
C VAL A 472 3.23 -5.64 5.10
N MET A 473 4.13 -4.73 4.74
CA MET A 473 3.77 -3.40 4.27
C MET A 473 4.26 -3.19 2.84
N VAL A 474 3.34 -2.81 1.95
CA VAL A 474 3.68 -2.36 0.60
C VAL A 474 3.59 -0.85 0.56
N MET A 475 4.69 -0.18 0.27
CA MET A 475 4.77 1.28 0.18
C MET A 475 5.09 1.71 -1.25
N ILE A 476 4.33 2.68 -1.78
CA ILE A 476 4.52 3.20 -3.14
C ILE A 476 4.43 4.71 -3.15
N ASP A 477 5.54 5.39 -3.43
CA ASP A 477 5.56 6.83 -3.67
C ASP A 477 5.37 7.14 -5.16
N GLY A 478 4.55 8.15 -5.46
CA GLY A 478 4.18 8.52 -6.81
C GLY A 478 3.23 7.54 -7.50
N TYR A 479 2.40 6.81 -6.74
CA TYR A 479 1.42 5.84 -7.24
C TYR A 479 0.56 6.38 -8.40
N THR A 480 0.27 7.68 -8.39
CA THR A 480 -0.49 8.40 -9.43
C THR A 480 0.18 8.38 -10.81
N GLU A 481 1.49 8.20 -10.89
CA GLU A 481 2.23 8.10 -12.15
C GLU A 481 1.91 6.82 -12.93
N TRP A 482 1.44 5.76 -12.25
CA TRP A 482 1.03 4.52 -12.92
C TRP A 482 -0.37 4.59 -13.53
N PHE A 483 -1.15 5.62 -13.23
CA PHE A 483 -2.45 5.88 -13.87
C PHE A 483 -2.33 6.80 -15.09
N ARG A 484 -1.12 7.25 -15.41
CA ARG A 484 -0.82 8.06 -16.58
C ARG A 484 -0.20 7.20 -17.68
N PRO A 485 -0.29 7.63 -18.95
CA PRO A 485 0.44 6.99 -20.03
C PRO A 485 1.94 6.95 -19.70
N SER A 486 2.59 5.81 -19.91
CA SER A 486 4.04 5.73 -19.78
C SER A 486 4.73 6.42 -20.96
N GLU A 487 6.02 6.71 -20.82
CA GLU A 487 6.85 7.23 -21.92
C GLU A 487 7.27 6.12 -22.90
N TYR A 488 6.96 4.85 -22.60
CA TYR A 488 7.23 3.72 -23.49
C TYR A 488 6.25 3.70 -24.65
N THR A 489 6.76 3.49 -25.86
CA THR A 489 5.94 3.50 -27.08
C THR A 489 5.82 2.12 -27.70
N SER A 490 4.68 1.85 -28.32
CA SER A 490 4.42 0.64 -29.09
C SER A 490 3.28 0.90 -30.08
N PHE A 491 3.48 0.47 -31.33
CA PHE A 491 2.47 0.60 -32.38
C PHE A 491 1.17 -0.15 -32.05
N ARG A 492 1.22 -1.16 -31.18
CA ARG A 492 0.05 -1.94 -30.74
C ARG A 492 -0.98 -1.07 -30.01
N TYR A 493 -0.53 0.02 -29.39
CA TYR A 493 -1.37 0.99 -28.70
C TYR A 493 -1.65 2.23 -29.58
N ALA A 494 -1.48 2.16 -30.91
CA ALA A 494 -1.82 3.27 -31.82
C ALA A 494 -3.25 3.78 -31.59
N ASN A 495 -4.15 2.86 -31.24
CA ASN A 495 -5.53 3.14 -30.84
C ASN A 495 -5.63 4.00 -29.56
N SER A 496 -4.71 3.90 -28.62
CA SER A 496 -4.72 4.64 -27.35
C SER A 496 -3.60 5.68 -27.23
N GLY A 497 -3.02 6.11 -28.35
CA GLY A 497 -1.99 7.17 -28.37
C GLY A 497 -0.54 6.69 -28.41
N TYR A 498 -0.29 5.46 -28.85
CA TYR A 498 1.03 4.81 -29.00
C TYR A 498 1.80 4.53 -27.71
N PHE A 499 1.32 4.99 -26.56
CA PHE A 499 1.97 4.75 -25.27
C PHE A 499 1.50 3.44 -24.66
N ILE A 500 2.45 2.66 -24.14
CA ILE A 500 2.16 1.44 -23.37
C ILE A 500 1.58 1.89 -22.02
N PRO A 501 0.40 1.40 -21.62
CA PRO A 501 -0.15 1.73 -20.32
C PRO A 501 0.62 0.99 -19.21
N PRO A 502 0.80 1.58 -18.01
CA PRO A 502 1.55 0.93 -16.94
C PRO A 502 0.98 -0.41 -16.46
N HIS A 503 -0.33 -0.64 -16.56
CA HIS A 503 -0.93 -1.94 -16.20
C HIS A 503 -0.55 -3.10 -17.13
N ASP A 504 0.08 -2.81 -18.27
CA ASP A 504 0.67 -3.79 -19.19
C ASP A 504 2.19 -3.95 -18.99
N ILE A 505 2.79 -3.19 -18.08
CA ILE A 505 4.19 -3.34 -17.67
C ILE A 505 4.20 -4.23 -16.41
N ALA A 506 5.03 -5.27 -16.40
CA ALA A 506 4.99 -6.34 -15.41
C ALA A 506 5.11 -5.86 -13.95
N ILE A 507 6.11 -5.02 -13.64
CA ILE A 507 6.32 -4.53 -12.27
C ILE A 507 5.21 -3.57 -11.80
N PRO A 508 4.85 -2.50 -12.54
CA PRO A 508 3.70 -1.68 -12.17
C PRO A 508 2.43 -2.51 -12.02
N ARG A 509 2.13 -3.44 -12.94
CA ARG A 509 0.95 -4.31 -12.84
C ARG A 509 0.87 -5.07 -11.52
N LEU A 510 2.01 -5.63 -11.07
CA LEU A 510 2.08 -6.40 -9.81
C LEU A 510 1.66 -5.56 -8.59
N PHE A 511 1.95 -4.26 -8.61
CA PHE A 511 1.71 -3.37 -7.46
C PHE A 511 0.62 -2.32 -7.69
N MET A 512 0.07 -2.18 -8.89
CA MET A 512 -0.88 -1.12 -9.26
C MET A 512 -2.31 -1.38 -8.76
N LYS A 513 -2.70 -2.62 -8.44
CA LYS A 513 -3.99 -2.87 -7.80
C LYS A 513 -3.96 -2.35 -6.36
N PHE A 514 -5.00 -1.66 -5.89
CA PHE A 514 -5.07 -1.26 -4.48
C PHE A 514 -5.65 -2.41 -3.63
N ASP A 515 -4.81 -3.41 -3.40
CA ASP A 515 -5.19 -4.75 -2.95
C ASP A 515 -4.68 -5.10 -1.54
N GLY A 516 -4.49 -4.10 -0.69
CA GLY A 516 -3.94 -4.32 0.65
C GLY A 516 -4.80 -5.23 1.53
N HIS A 517 -6.10 -5.34 1.27
CA HIS A 517 -7.01 -6.30 1.93
C HIS A 517 -6.73 -7.76 1.56
N LYS A 518 -6.03 -8.01 0.44
CA LYS A 518 -5.62 -9.37 0.02
C LYS A 518 -4.35 -9.84 0.75
N ILE A 519 -3.68 -8.96 1.48
CA ILE A 519 -2.48 -9.27 2.27
C ILE A 519 -2.94 -9.71 3.67
N ARG A 520 -2.81 -11.01 3.99
CA ARG A 520 -3.37 -11.61 5.23
C ARG A 520 -3.12 -10.79 6.49
N ASN A 521 -1.88 -10.38 6.70
CA ASN A 521 -1.46 -9.57 7.85
C ASN A 521 -0.71 -8.32 7.38
N GLY A 522 -1.20 -7.67 6.34
CA GLY A 522 -0.49 -6.53 5.76
C GLY A 522 -1.33 -5.33 5.45
N VAL A 523 -0.66 -4.30 4.93
CA VAL A 523 -1.26 -3.04 4.51
C VAL A 523 -0.58 -2.51 3.26
N LYS A 524 -1.30 -1.72 2.48
CA LYS A 524 -0.76 -1.03 1.30
C LYS A 524 -0.88 0.48 1.44
N ILE A 525 0.24 1.18 1.43
CA ILE A 525 0.32 2.63 1.65
C ILE A 525 0.86 3.26 0.36
N CYS A 526 0.02 4.02 -0.32
CA CYS A 526 0.36 4.68 -1.58
C CYS A 526 0.36 6.20 -1.40
N ALA A 527 1.26 6.93 -2.06
CA ALA A 527 1.21 8.39 -2.11
C ALA A 527 1.09 8.93 -3.53
N ALA A 528 0.36 10.04 -3.66
CA ALA A 528 0.36 10.84 -4.87
C ALA A 528 1.65 11.66 -4.98
N THR A 529 2.18 11.84 -6.19
CA THR A 529 3.24 12.83 -6.45
C THR A 529 2.80 13.87 -7.47
N GLN A 530 3.32 15.08 -7.31
CA GLN A 530 3.04 16.25 -8.14
C GLN A 530 4.34 17.05 -8.42
N GLU A 531 5.50 16.47 -8.15
CA GLU A 531 6.78 17.18 -8.21
C GLU A 531 7.02 17.80 -9.58
N SER A 532 6.76 17.05 -10.65
CA SER A 532 7.04 17.46 -12.02
C SER A 532 5.96 18.32 -12.66
N TYR A 533 4.87 18.63 -11.95
CA TYR A 533 3.70 19.29 -12.52
C TYR A 533 3.40 20.59 -11.79
N PHE A 534 3.36 21.68 -12.55
CA PHE A 534 3.00 22.98 -12.01
C PHE A 534 1.47 23.10 -11.85
N ASN A 535 1.01 23.54 -10.67
CA ASN A 535 -0.42 23.76 -10.35
C ASN A 535 -1.37 22.57 -10.60
N HIS A 536 -0.85 21.34 -10.61
CA HIS A 536 -1.68 20.17 -10.76
C HIS A 536 -2.12 19.63 -9.40
N LYS A 537 -3.43 19.63 -9.13
CA LYS A 537 -4.01 18.98 -7.94
C LYS A 537 -4.47 17.58 -8.35
N VAL A 538 -3.77 16.55 -7.87
CA VAL A 538 -4.22 15.16 -8.00
C VAL A 538 -5.21 14.88 -6.88
N THR A 539 -6.42 14.44 -7.23
CA THR A 539 -7.45 14.03 -6.26
C THR A 539 -7.75 12.53 -6.42
N PRO A 540 -8.28 11.87 -5.37
CA PRO A 540 -8.60 10.46 -5.42
C PRO A 540 -9.59 10.07 -6.51
N GLU A 541 -10.49 10.99 -6.88
CA GLU A 541 -11.48 10.78 -7.95
C GLU A 541 -10.82 10.57 -9.31
N MET A 542 -9.64 11.17 -9.55
CA MET A 542 -8.92 11.05 -10.82
C MET A 542 -8.39 9.64 -11.09
N ILE A 543 -8.12 8.88 -10.03
CA ILE A 543 -7.67 7.48 -10.11
C ILE A 543 -8.78 6.52 -9.65
N GLU A 544 -10.01 7.03 -9.48
CA GLU A 544 -11.17 6.29 -8.99
C GLU A 544 -10.91 5.55 -7.66
N SER A 545 -10.08 6.13 -6.79
CA SER A 545 -9.76 5.51 -5.49
C SER A 545 -10.97 5.54 -4.55
N PRO A 546 -11.26 4.46 -3.79
CA PRO A 546 -12.45 4.41 -2.96
C PRO A 546 -12.40 5.41 -1.80
N LYS A 547 -13.52 6.12 -1.55
CA LYS A 547 -13.56 7.35 -0.73
C LYS A 547 -13.01 7.25 0.70
N CYS A 548 -13.08 6.07 1.32
CA CYS A 548 -12.72 5.88 2.73
C CYS A 548 -11.27 5.44 2.97
N TYR A 549 -10.48 5.35 1.91
CA TYR A 549 -9.07 4.93 1.97
C TYR A 549 -8.13 6.08 1.65
N ASN A 550 -8.66 7.29 1.45
CA ASN A 550 -7.89 8.45 1.04
C ASN A 550 -7.63 9.38 2.23
N VAL A 551 -6.41 9.87 2.34
CA VAL A 551 -5.97 10.80 3.40
C VAL A 551 -5.42 12.05 2.71
N GLU A 552 -6.07 13.20 2.90
CA GLU A 552 -5.55 14.48 2.41
C GLU A 552 -4.53 15.02 3.42
N MET A 553 -3.29 15.21 2.99
CA MET A 553 -2.23 15.79 3.81
C MET A 553 -2.36 17.30 3.89
N GLY A 554 -2.40 17.80 5.13
CA GLY A 554 -2.45 19.21 5.42
C GLY A 554 -1.09 19.92 5.34
N PRO A 555 -1.08 21.25 5.53
CA PRO A 555 0.14 21.98 5.86
C PRO A 555 0.58 21.71 7.31
N LEU A 556 1.83 22.00 7.61
CA LEU A 556 2.35 21.97 8.98
C LEU A 556 1.65 23.02 9.86
N HIS A 557 1.36 22.63 11.09
CA HIS A 557 0.98 23.58 12.13
C HIS A 557 2.16 24.49 12.47
N LEU A 558 1.88 25.68 13.00
CA LEU A 558 2.92 26.68 13.28
C LEU A 558 4.03 26.15 14.20
N ASN A 559 3.69 25.31 15.18
CA ASN A 559 4.67 24.72 16.10
C ASN A 559 5.58 23.70 15.39
N GLU A 560 5.03 22.83 14.55
CA GLU A 560 5.80 21.89 13.73
C GLU A 560 6.69 22.65 12.73
N PHE A 561 6.14 23.69 12.11
CA PHE A 561 6.87 24.56 11.19
C PHE A 561 8.04 25.28 11.88
N ARG A 562 7.82 25.78 13.10
CA ARG A 562 8.88 26.39 13.92
C ARG A 562 10.01 25.40 14.18
N ASN A 563 9.68 24.18 14.58
CA ASN A 563 10.68 23.15 14.81
C ASN A 563 11.41 22.77 13.51
N ALA A 564 10.73 22.77 12.36
CA ALA A 564 11.39 22.56 11.07
C ALA A 564 12.38 23.68 10.72
N VAL A 565 12.03 24.95 10.94
CA VAL A 565 12.98 26.06 10.73
C VAL A 565 14.17 25.96 11.68
N ARG A 566 13.93 25.68 12.97
CA ARG A 566 14.99 25.52 13.97
C ARG A 566 15.91 24.34 13.67
N PHE A 567 15.34 23.22 13.21
CA PHE A 567 16.09 22.07 12.73
C PHE A 567 17.05 22.48 11.60
N PHE A 568 16.56 23.28 10.65
CA PHE A 568 17.41 23.79 9.57
C PHE A 568 18.48 24.77 10.04
N GLN A 569 18.26 25.56 11.11
CA GLN A 569 19.27 26.46 11.67
C GLN A 569 20.40 25.69 12.38
N ILE A 570 20.03 24.72 13.23
CA ILE A 570 20.98 23.94 14.02
C ILE A 570 21.86 23.09 13.09
N ASP A 571 21.29 22.53 12.03
CA ASP A 571 21.95 21.55 11.16
C ASP A 571 22.48 22.14 9.84
N GLY A 572 21.80 23.17 9.30
CA GLY A 572 22.03 23.72 7.96
C GLY A 572 23.31 24.55 7.81
N LYS A 573 24.23 24.52 8.78
CA LYS A 573 25.52 25.21 8.73
C LYS A 573 25.40 26.75 8.53
N ILE A 574 24.21 27.31 8.71
CA ILE A 574 23.91 28.73 8.51
C ILE A 574 23.38 29.30 9.82
N PHE A 575 24.23 30.08 10.48
CA PHE A 575 24.04 30.61 11.83
C PHE A 575 23.27 31.94 11.84
N THR A 576 22.27 32.12 10.98
CA THR A 576 21.40 33.29 11.10
C THR A 576 20.36 33.01 12.18
N ASP A 577 20.37 33.84 13.22
CA ASP A 577 19.33 33.87 14.26
C ASP A 577 18.03 34.38 13.63
N ILE A 578 17.25 33.45 13.06
CA ILE A 578 15.92 33.70 12.53
C ILE A 578 14.99 33.89 13.72
N LYS A 579 14.67 35.15 13.99
CA LYS A 579 13.74 35.55 15.04
C LYS A 579 12.34 34.98 14.81
N GLU A 580 11.61 34.78 15.89
CA GLU A 580 10.25 34.19 15.89
C GLU A 580 9.29 34.87 14.90
N TRP A 581 9.24 36.20 14.87
CA TRP A 581 8.37 36.94 13.93
C TRP A 581 8.66 36.61 12.46
N ARG A 582 9.91 36.24 12.12
CA ARG A 582 10.28 35.84 10.78
C ARG A 582 9.84 34.41 10.49
N ILE A 583 9.84 33.52 11.48
CA ILE A 583 9.26 32.17 11.37
C ILE A 583 7.76 32.27 11.09
N GLU A 584 7.03 33.09 11.85
CA GLU A 584 5.61 33.35 11.63
C GLU A 584 5.36 33.94 10.23
N GLN A 585 6.18 34.89 9.79
CA GLN A 585 6.10 35.43 8.43
C GLN A 585 6.33 34.34 7.37
N MET A 586 7.34 33.47 7.53
CA MET A 586 7.57 32.35 6.60
C MET A 586 6.40 31.37 6.61
N HIS A 587 5.77 31.10 7.76
CA HIS A 587 4.58 30.27 7.84
C HIS A 587 3.42 30.89 7.05
N MET A 588 3.23 32.20 7.15
CA MET A 588 2.23 32.93 6.38
C MET A 588 2.55 32.95 4.87
N GLU A 589 3.81 33.13 4.47
CA GLU A 589 4.23 33.11 3.06
C GLU A 589 4.05 31.72 2.44
N SER A 590 4.45 30.67 3.16
CA SER A 590 4.41 29.28 2.70
C SER A 590 3.06 28.59 2.91
N GLN A 591 2.17 29.18 3.71
CA GLN A 591 0.95 28.56 4.22
C GLN A 591 1.22 27.22 4.93
N GLY A 592 2.41 27.05 5.52
CA GLY A 592 2.82 25.83 6.23
C GLY A 592 3.23 24.65 5.35
N TYR A 593 3.33 24.79 4.02
CA TYR A 593 3.78 23.70 3.14
C TYR A 593 5.31 23.58 3.12
N TRP A 594 5.83 22.34 3.13
CA TRP A 594 7.28 22.07 3.09
C TRP A 594 7.98 22.68 1.89
N LYS A 595 7.38 22.60 0.70
CA LYS A 595 7.98 23.19 -0.50
C LYS A 595 8.14 24.71 -0.35
N GLY A 596 7.10 25.38 0.15
CA GLY A 596 7.13 26.81 0.44
C GLY A 596 8.12 27.15 1.56
N LEU A 597 8.21 26.31 2.60
CA LEU A 597 9.23 26.45 3.65
C LEU A 597 10.64 26.43 3.05
N TYR A 598 10.97 25.43 2.24
CA TYR A 598 12.30 25.36 1.59
C TYR A 598 12.58 26.61 0.75
N GLU A 599 11.63 27.04 -0.08
CA GLU A 599 11.77 28.23 -0.92
C GLU A 599 11.95 29.51 -0.08
N SER A 600 11.11 29.76 0.92
CA SER A 600 11.19 30.93 1.81
C SER A 600 12.45 30.91 2.68
N TYR A 601 12.87 29.74 3.18
CA TYR A 601 14.07 29.57 3.99
C TYR A 601 15.32 29.90 3.18
N PHE A 602 15.50 29.31 1.99
CA PHE A 602 16.68 29.59 1.15
C PHE A 602 16.67 31.00 0.57
N LYS A 603 15.50 31.58 0.27
CA LYS A 603 15.39 32.99 -0.10
C LYS A 603 15.86 33.92 1.02
N THR A 604 15.54 33.58 2.27
CA THR A 604 15.95 34.36 3.45
C THR A 604 17.45 34.27 3.68
N ILE A 605 18.02 33.07 3.58
CA ILE A 605 19.47 32.86 3.70
C ILE A 605 20.24 33.65 2.66
N SER A 606 19.81 33.58 1.39
CA SER A 606 20.50 34.29 0.30
C SER A 606 20.48 35.81 0.46
N HIS A 607 19.43 36.39 1.07
CA HIS A 607 19.41 37.81 1.43
C HIS A 607 20.42 38.14 2.54
N PHE A 608 20.51 37.32 3.59
CA PHE A 608 21.46 37.54 4.68
C PHE A 608 22.93 37.41 4.23
N ASP A 609 23.23 36.47 3.33
CA ASP A 609 24.58 36.33 2.77
C ASP A 609 24.96 37.52 1.89
N TYR A 610 23.98 38.15 1.23
CA TYR A 610 24.19 39.39 0.49
C TYR A 610 24.49 40.57 1.42
N GLU A 611 23.68 40.76 2.47
CA GLU A 611 23.88 41.82 3.48
C GLU A 611 25.20 41.70 4.27
N LYS A 612 25.75 40.49 4.43
CA LYS A 612 27.06 40.29 5.07
C LYS A 612 28.25 40.53 4.14
N ARG A 613 28.02 40.54 2.82
CA ARG A 613 29.07 40.78 1.81
C ARG A 613 29.21 42.25 1.45
N GLU A 614 28.12 43.02 1.57
CA GLU A 614 28.15 44.49 1.63
C GLU A 614 28.70 44.99 2.98
#